data_AF-A0AAV2ACA2-F1
#
_entry.id   AF-A0AAV2ACA2-F1
#
_cell.length_a   1.000
_cell.length_b   1.000
_cell.length_c   1.000
_cell.angle_alpha   90.00
_cell.angle_beta   90.00
_cell.angle_gamma   90.00
#
_symmetry.space_group_name_H-M   'P 1'
#
loop_
_entity.id
_entity.type
_entity.pdbx_description
1 polymer ?
#
loop_
_entity_poly.entity_id
_entity_poly.type
_entity_poly.pdbx_seq_one_letter_code
_entity_poly.pdbx_strand_id
1 'polypeptide(L)'
;MPDVAAMGEKNDIEELGRLLQLVLGCAVNCAQKHEYIEALMGLEEKIQHDVMNAIQELMTTELPAPTYQSETYADLNNQVKGLTEDLHSAKESKEQITQRCHELDMQVAVLLEEKNSLLSENEKLLERLNHIESFEDPSTLAGKRFQQMTQKLELMQDELFKLETGRDELKVKVENQLREILELQQKNEELQRLAEESQSMKDELDVLRHTSDKVNVYEATIESYKKKLEDMSDLKRQVKMLEGKNTQYMQQCMELEEELKKSVMMKSQVDMYKKQVQEMQSRLSEETKRADKAEFEHKRALEKLTSVQQERERLVIECNSLKESLEELRCMQLQKESNNDGSGNETSIGDSELLDAVPPEIREKLIRLQHENKMLKINEGATIDKQLALTQSMLDDAKSRINELETDNRLANRRIMELESQIEDLHSNQSAASAQEDLELKQKLNSAIKRQKEADAEIQNCSVTIESLESQIEASVSRNQQLQESLNRKDEEMRAMEERYRRYLEKAKNVIKTLDPKKNPYSHLDIVSLKTQLLEKEKIISNLEEADRTRALQDMEDKIITTAFYNLGAQLQKRVAEERLAQAGISQTFLSRQRQATTRRANLNTSGLASRLEH
;
A
#
# COMPACT_ATOMS: atom_id res chain seq x y z
N MET A 1 -117.88 -100.07 -55.06
CA MET A 1 -118.56 -98.93 -54.38
C MET A 1 -119.84 -98.67 -55.16
N PRO A 2 -121.03 -98.81 -54.55
CA PRO A 2 -122.33 -98.51 -55.18
C PRO A 2 -122.39 -97.04 -55.59
N ASP A 3 -123.06 -96.75 -56.71
CA ASP A 3 -123.22 -95.37 -57.17
C ASP A 3 -124.41 -94.69 -56.48
N VAL A 4 -124.08 -93.88 -55.46
CA VAL A 4 -125.05 -93.17 -54.63
C VAL A 4 -125.87 -92.15 -55.45
N ALA A 5 -125.31 -91.62 -56.55
CA ALA A 5 -126.02 -90.69 -57.42
C ALA A 5 -127.08 -91.41 -58.27
N ALA A 6 -126.77 -92.62 -58.77
CA ALA A 6 -127.69 -93.45 -59.55
C ALA A 6 -128.89 -93.93 -58.72
N MET A 7 -128.68 -94.24 -57.43
CA MET A 7 -129.75 -94.60 -56.49
C MET A 7 -130.72 -93.45 -56.23
N GLY A 8 -130.20 -92.24 -56.07
CA GLY A 8 -130.99 -91.05 -55.74
C GLY A 8 -131.81 -90.50 -56.90
N GLU A 9 -131.32 -90.59 -58.14
CA GLU A 9 -132.01 -90.01 -59.31
C GLU A 9 -132.90 -90.99 -60.08
N LYS A 10 -132.55 -92.29 -60.14
CA LYS A 10 -133.24 -93.26 -61.01
C LYS A 10 -134.02 -94.34 -60.26
N ASN A 11 -133.99 -94.34 -58.93
CA ASN A 11 -134.62 -95.34 -58.07
C ASN A 11 -134.24 -96.78 -58.49
N ASP A 12 -132.98 -96.94 -58.89
CA ASP A 12 -132.47 -98.19 -59.45
C ASP A 12 -132.36 -99.24 -58.36
N ILE A 13 -133.21 -100.27 -58.47
CA ILE A 13 -133.36 -101.32 -57.46
C ILE A 13 -132.08 -102.16 -57.37
N GLU A 14 -131.30 -102.28 -58.44
CA GLU A 14 -130.04 -103.02 -58.43
C GLU A 14 -128.92 -102.32 -57.65
N GLU A 15 -128.75 -101.01 -57.82
CA GLU A 15 -127.75 -100.23 -57.06
C GLU A 15 -128.14 -100.08 -55.59
N LEU A 16 -129.45 -99.97 -55.30
CA LEU A 16 -129.96 -100.07 -53.93
C LEU A 16 -129.68 -101.46 -53.33
N GLY A 17 -129.84 -102.52 -54.12
CA GLY A 17 -129.44 -103.87 -53.77
C GLY A 17 -127.95 -103.97 -53.43
N ARG A 18 -127.06 -103.42 -54.26
CA ARG A 18 -125.60 -103.38 -54.03
C ARG A 18 -125.21 -102.58 -52.80
N LEU A 19 -125.88 -101.46 -52.52
CA LEU A 19 -125.66 -100.71 -51.29
C LEU A 19 -126.08 -101.51 -50.06
N LEU A 20 -127.25 -102.16 -50.11
CA LEU A 20 -127.70 -103.04 -49.04
C LEU A 20 -126.71 -104.21 -48.84
N GLN A 21 -126.19 -104.78 -49.92
CA GLN A 21 -125.18 -105.84 -49.93
C GLN A 21 -123.87 -105.37 -49.29
N LEU A 22 -123.41 -104.15 -49.58
CA LEU A 22 -122.22 -103.57 -48.96
C LEU A 22 -122.44 -103.29 -47.46
N VAL A 23 -123.60 -102.74 -47.09
CA VAL A 23 -123.95 -102.48 -45.68
C VAL A 23 -124.04 -103.80 -44.90
N LEU A 24 -124.63 -104.86 -45.49
CA LEU A 24 -124.61 -106.19 -44.92
C LEU A 24 -123.18 -106.74 -44.80
N GLY A 25 -122.36 -106.60 -45.83
CA GLY A 25 -120.94 -107.01 -45.81
C GLY A 25 -120.15 -106.31 -44.70
N CYS A 26 -120.40 -105.02 -44.48
CA CYS A 26 -119.82 -104.27 -43.36
C CYS A 26 -120.38 -104.70 -42.00
N ALA A 27 -121.70 -104.95 -41.89
CA ALA A 27 -122.33 -105.38 -40.64
C ALA A 27 -121.83 -106.76 -40.19
N VAL A 28 -121.62 -107.69 -41.12
CA VAL A 28 -121.09 -109.03 -40.83
C VAL A 28 -119.58 -109.01 -40.53
N ASN A 29 -118.85 -108.00 -41.02
CA ASN A 29 -117.41 -107.89 -40.83
C ASN A 29 -116.98 -106.84 -39.79
N CYS A 30 -117.92 -106.35 -38.96
CA CYS A 30 -117.63 -105.38 -37.91
C CYS A 30 -117.27 -106.04 -36.56
N ALA A 31 -116.72 -105.25 -35.63
CA ALA A 31 -116.28 -105.74 -34.32
C ALA A 31 -117.41 -106.35 -33.47
N GLN A 32 -118.67 -105.94 -33.68
CA GLN A 32 -119.88 -106.45 -33.01
C GLN A 32 -120.69 -107.42 -33.91
N LYS A 33 -120.05 -108.12 -34.84
CA LYS A 33 -120.73 -108.99 -35.83
C LYS A 33 -121.71 -110.01 -35.27
N HIS A 34 -121.53 -110.49 -34.04
CA HIS A 34 -122.37 -111.53 -33.45
C HIS A 34 -123.84 -111.08 -33.27
N GLU A 35 -124.07 -109.82 -32.87
CA GLU A 35 -125.42 -109.28 -32.67
C GLU A 35 -126.19 -109.20 -34.00
N TYR A 36 -125.51 -108.77 -35.07
CA TYR A 36 -126.12 -108.63 -36.39
C TYR A 36 -126.37 -109.99 -37.07
N ILE A 37 -125.46 -110.96 -36.89
CA ILE A 37 -125.66 -112.33 -37.39
C ILE A 37 -126.81 -113.03 -36.66
N GLU A 38 -126.96 -112.83 -35.35
CA GLU A 38 -128.05 -113.40 -34.56
C GLU A 38 -129.42 -112.81 -34.96
N ALA A 39 -129.48 -111.50 -35.24
CA ALA A 39 -130.67 -110.86 -35.78
C ALA A 39 -131.05 -111.39 -37.18
N LEU A 40 -130.06 -111.62 -38.07
CA LEU A 40 -130.28 -112.27 -39.36
C LEU A 40 -130.79 -113.70 -39.20
N MET A 41 -130.34 -114.42 -38.16
CA MET A 41 -130.77 -115.78 -37.84
C MET A 41 -132.24 -115.88 -37.35
N GLY A 42 -132.86 -114.78 -36.93
CA GLY A 42 -134.27 -114.74 -36.55
C GLY A 42 -135.26 -114.53 -37.70
N LEU A 43 -134.77 -114.20 -38.91
CA LEU A 43 -135.60 -113.94 -40.09
C LEU A 43 -136.14 -115.22 -40.74
N GLU A 44 -137.19 -115.07 -41.55
CA GLU A 44 -137.76 -116.19 -42.31
C GLU A 44 -136.72 -116.83 -43.25
N GLU A 45 -136.77 -118.15 -43.37
CA GLU A 45 -135.72 -118.97 -44.00
C GLU A 45 -135.45 -118.59 -45.47
N LYS A 46 -136.48 -118.15 -46.21
CA LYS A 46 -136.31 -117.60 -47.56
C LYS A 46 -135.41 -116.35 -47.58
N ILE A 47 -135.66 -115.41 -46.65
CA ILE A 47 -134.91 -114.14 -46.57
C ILE A 47 -133.47 -114.39 -46.12
N GLN A 48 -133.26 -115.32 -45.19
CA GLN A 48 -131.89 -115.73 -44.81
C GLN A 48 -131.09 -116.27 -46.00
N HIS A 49 -131.72 -117.10 -46.83
CA HIS A 49 -131.03 -117.66 -47.98
C HIS A 49 -130.68 -116.57 -49.01
N ASP A 50 -131.60 -115.65 -49.27
CA ASP A 50 -131.36 -114.50 -50.14
C ASP A 50 -130.24 -113.60 -49.61
N VAL A 51 -130.23 -113.32 -48.30
CA VAL A 51 -129.16 -112.55 -47.62
C VAL A 51 -127.81 -113.28 -47.70
N MET A 52 -127.78 -114.59 -47.47
CA MET A 52 -126.54 -115.36 -47.52
C MET A 52 -125.96 -115.38 -48.93
N ASN A 53 -126.80 -115.55 -49.95
CA ASN A 53 -126.39 -115.48 -51.36
C ASN A 53 -125.81 -114.09 -51.67
N ALA A 54 -126.46 -113.02 -51.19
CA ALA A 54 -125.99 -111.66 -51.37
C ALA A 54 -124.63 -111.41 -50.68
N ILE A 55 -124.39 -111.95 -49.48
CA ILE A 55 -123.07 -111.85 -48.82
C ILE A 55 -122.00 -112.64 -49.60
N GLN A 56 -122.32 -113.85 -50.10
CA GLN A 56 -121.36 -114.67 -50.84
C GLN A 56 -120.95 -114.06 -52.19
N GLU A 57 -121.87 -113.41 -52.90
CA GLU A 57 -121.58 -112.75 -54.17
C GLU A 57 -120.56 -111.60 -53.98
N LEU A 58 -120.65 -110.87 -52.87
CA LEU A 58 -119.73 -109.76 -52.55
C LEU A 58 -118.32 -110.26 -52.17
N MET A 59 -118.20 -111.48 -51.65
CA MET A 59 -116.89 -112.09 -51.34
C MET A 59 -116.24 -112.79 -52.54
N THR A 60 -116.97 -113.04 -53.63
CA THR A 60 -116.47 -113.78 -54.81
C THR A 60 -116.15 -112.88 -56.02
N THR A 61 -116.41 -111.57 -55.93
CA THR A 61 -116.18 -110.61 -57.03
C THR A 61 -114.76 -110.02 -57.00
N GLU A 62 -113.74 -110.83 -57.29
CA GLU A 62 -112.47 -110.36 -57.87
C GLU A 62 -112.52 -110.60 -59.39
N LEU A 63 -112.42 -109.54 -60.20
CA LEU A 63 -112.50 -109.61 -61.67
C LEU A 63 -111.40 -108.76 -62.35
N PRO A 64 -111.01 -109.11 -63.60
CA PRO A 64 -109.63 -109.40 -63.98
C PRO A 64 -109.17 -108.67 -65.27
N ALA A 65 -108.00 -109.09 -65.79
CA ALA A 65 -107.61 -109.16 -67.22
C ALA A 65 -106.70 -108.04 -67.77
N PRO A 66 -106.10 -108.19 -68.98
CA PRO A 66 -105.71 -109.39 -69.73
C PRO A 66 -104.26 -109.35 -70.27
N THR A 67 -103.79 -110.53 -70.68
CA THR A 67 -102.60 -110.77 -71.50
C THR A 67 -102.81 -110.28 -72.95
N TYR A 68 -101.76 -109.68 -73.53
CA TYR A 68 -101.35 -109.63 -74.95
C TYR A 68 -101.08 -108.24 -75.56
N GLN A 69 -99.86 -108.12 -76.12
CA GLN A 69 -99.30 -107.19 -77.13
C GLN A 69 -98.36 -106.06 -76.64
N SER A 70 -97.13 -106.04 -77.20
CA SER A 70 -95.86 -105.73 -76.52
C SER A 70 -95.02 -104.58 -77.13
N GLU A 71 -95.58 -103.65 -77.92
CA GLU A 71 -94.74 -102.60 -78.56
C GLU A 71 -95.19 -101.14 -78.30
N THR A 72 -96.46 -100.88 -78.01
CA THR A 72 -96.96 -99.52 -77.70
C THR A 72 -96.68 -99.06 -76.26
N TYR A 73 -96.39 -99.98 -75.34
CA TYR A 73 -96.07 -99.67 -73.94
C TYR A 73 -94.72 -98.96 -73.77
N ALA A 74 -93.76 -99.20 -74.67
CA ALA A 74 -92.44 -98.59 -74.57
C ALA A 74 -92.46 -97.08 -74.82
N ASP A 75 -93.22 -96.62 -75.82
CA ASP A 75 -93.34 -95.20 -76.17
C ASP A 75 -94.12 -94.39 -75.13
N LEU A 76 -95.21 -94.95 -74.61
CA LEU A 76 -95.98 -94.31 -73.54
C LEU A 76 -95.15 -94.22 -72.24
N ASN A 77 -94.35 -95.25 -71.95
CA ASN A 77 -93.45 -95.26 -70.80
C ASN A 77 -92.29 -94.26 -70.97
N ASN A 78 -91.77 -94.08 -72.18
CA ASN A 78 -90.78 -93.03 -72.48
C ASN A 78 -91.38 -91.61 -72.36
N GLN A 79 -92.63 -91.40 -72.79
CA GLN A 79 -93.32 -90.12 -72.67
C GLN A 79 -93.67 -89.77 -71.21
N VAL A 80 -94.13 -90.75 -70.43
CA VAL A 80 -94.34 -90.60 -68.99
C VAL A 80 -93.02 -90.27 -68.29
N LYS A 81 -91.92 -90.94 -68.68
CA LYS A 81 -90.58 -90.66 -68.15
C LYS A 81 -90.12 -89.23 -68.45
N GLY A 82 -90.31 -88.74 -69.67
CA GLY A 82 -90.00 -87.36 -70.05
C GLY A 82 -90.81 -86.32 -69.26
N LEU A 83 -92.13 -86.54 -69.10
CA LEU A 83 -92.96 -85.65 -68.28
C LEU A 83 -92.60 -85.66 -66.79
N THR A 84 -92.16 -86.80 -66.25
CA THR A 84 -91.64 -86.85 -64.88
C THR A 84 -90.30 -86.13 -64.74
N GLU A 85 -89.43 -86.18 -65.74
CA GLU A 85 -88.16 -85.44 -65.76
C GLU A 85 -88.42 -83.93 -65.88
N ASP A 86 -89.35 -83.49 -66.74
CA ASP A 86 -89.75 -82.09 -66.86
C ASP A 86 -90.41 -81.56 -65.58
N LEU A 87 -91.27 -82.36 -64.93
CA LEU A 87 -91.88 -82.01 -63.66
C LEU A 87 -90.85 -81.93 -62.52
N HIS A 88 -89.83 -82.79 -62.56
CA HIS A 88 -88.72 -82.73 -61.61
C HIS A 88 -87.88 -81.46 -61.83
N SER A 89 -87.53 -81.14 -63.08
CA SER A 89 -86.81 -79.91 -63.44
C SER A 89 -87.60 -78.64 -63.07
N ALA A 90 -88.91 -78.63 -63.30
CA ALA A 90 -89.77 -77.52 -62.91
C ALA A 90 -89.87 -77.34 -61.38
N LYS A 91 -89.89 -78.46 -60.62
CA LYS A 91 -89.84 -78.42 -59.15
C LYS A 91 -88.50 -77.87 -58.65
N GLU A 92 -87.39 -78.32 -59.23
CA GLU A 92 -86.06 -77.83 -58.89
C GLU A 92 -85.91 -76.34 -59.20
N SER A 93 -86.39 -75.88 -60.36
CA SER A 93 -86.40 -74.46 -60.72
C SER A 93 -87.27 -73.63 -59.76
N LYS A 94 -88.46 -74.12 -59.38
CA LYS A 94 -89.31 -73.47 -58.38
C LYS A 94 -88.60 -73.36 -57.03
N GLU A 95 -87.90 -74.41 -56.60
CA GLU A 95 -87.17 -74.43 -55.34
C GLU A 95 -86.00 -73.44 -55.36
N GLN A 96 -85.25 -73.36 -56.45
CA GLN A 96 -84.19 -72.36 -56.65
C GLN A 96 -84.74 -70.92 -56.62
N ILE A 97 -85.87 -70.65 -57.29
CA ILE A 97 -86.51 -69.32 -57.25
C ILE A 97 -86.97 -68.99 -55.82
N THR A 98 -87.52 -69.97 -55.10
CA THR A 98 -88.00 -69.76 -53.72
C THR A 98 -86.84 -69.47 -52.77
N GLN A 99 -85.71 -70.18 -52.91
CA GLN A 99 -84.48 -69.89 -52.17
C GLN A 99 -83.97 -68.49 -52.48
N ARG A 100 -83.91 -68.11 -53.76
CA ARG A 100 -83.50 -66.76 -54.18
C ARG A 100 -84.42 -65.66 -53.64
N CYS A 101 -85.73 -65.89 -53.59
CA CYS A 101 -86.67 -64.96 -52.96
C CYS A 101 -86.37 -64.82 -51.46
N HIS A 102 -86.13 -65.92 -50.75
CA HIS A 102 -85.80 -65.87 -49.33
C HIS A 102 -84.46 -65.17 -49.05
N GLU A 103 -83.44 -65.41 -49.88
CA GLU A 103 -82.16 -64.70 -49.81
C GLU A 103 -82.32 -63.20 -50.05
N LEU A 104 -83.16 -62.80 -51.01
CA LEU A 104 -83.46 -61.39 -51.26
C LEU A 104 -84.24 -60.75 -50.11
N ASP A 105 -85.24 -61.45 -49.54
CA ASP A 105 -85.99 -60.95 -48.38
C ASP A 105 -85.07 -60.78 -47.16
N MET A 106 -84.14 -61.70 -46.95
CA MET A 106 -83.13 -61.60 -45.90
C MET A 106 -82.18 -60.41 -46.13
N GLN A 107 -81.71 -60.20 -47.36
CA GLN A 107 -80.90 -59.02 -47.70
C GLN A 107 -81.67 -57.71 -47.47
N VAL A 108 -82.95 -57.66 -47.85
CA VAL A 108 -83.80 -56.49 -47.62
C VAL A 108 -83.99 -56.23 -46.12
N ALA A 109 -84.19 -57.28 -45.31
CA ALA A 109 -84.30 -57.15 -43.86
C ALA A 109 -83.03 -56.57 -43.23
N VAL A 110 -81.85 -57.08 -43.62
CA VAL A 110 -80.55 -56.58 -43.13
C VAL A 110 -80.34 -55.12 -43.53
N LEU A 111 -80.60 -54.76 -44.79
CA LEU A 111 -80.46 -53.37 -45.26
C LEU A 111 -81.42 -52.41 -44.56
N LEU A 112 -82.63 -52.86 -44.20
CA LEU A 112 -83.57 -52.05 -43.42
C LEU A 112 -83.08 -51.83 -41.99
N GLU A 113 -82.49 -52.83 -41.35
CA GLU A 113 -81.91 -52.72 -40.01
C GLU A 113 -80.68 -51.79 -40.00
N GLU A 114 -79.79 -51.90 -40.99
CA GLU A 114 -78.65 -50.99 -41.17
C GLU A 114 -79.11 -49.55 -41.40
N LYS A 115 -80.11 -49.35 -42.29
CA LYS A 115 -80.69 -48.03 -42.53
C LYS A 115 -81.25 -47.42 -41.25
N ASN A 116 -82.00 -48.19 -40.46
CA ASN A 116 -82.57 -47.70 -39.21
C ASN A 116 -81.50 -47.37 -38.17
N SER A 117 -80.43 -48.17 -38.11
CA SER A 117 -79.28 -47.94 -37.23
C SER A 117 -78.56 -46.64 -37.59
N LEU A 118 -78.29 -46.43 -38.88
CA LEU A 118 -77.65 -45.21 -39.39
C LEU A 118 -78.53 -43.96 -39.14
N LEU A 119 -79.86 -44.08 -39.28
CA LEU A 119 -80.77 -42.98 -38.97
C LEU A 119 -80.71 -42.60 -37.48
N SER A 120 -80.70 -43.57 -36.58
CA SER A 120 -80.57 -43.30 -35.13
C SER A 120 -79.23 -42.67 -34.76
N GLU A 121 -78.14 -43.07 -35.43
CA GLU A 121 -76.84 -42.46 -35.21
C GLU A 121 -76.79 -41.01 -35.73
N ASN A 122 -77.39 -40.74 -36.88
CA ASN A 122 -77.49 -39.39 -37.44
C ASN A 122 -78.28 -38.45 -36.52
N GLU A 123 -79.41 -38.91 -35.97
CA GLU A 123 -80.19 -38.16 -34.98
C GLU A 123 -79.36 -37.79 -33.76
N LYS A 124 -78.58 -38.74 -33.21
CA LYS A 124 -77.69 -38.49 -32.06
C LYS A 124 -76.57 -37.50 -32.37
N LEU A 125 -76.00 -37.53 -33.58
CA LEU A 125 -74.97 -36.58 -34.00
C LEU A 125 -75.54 -35.18 -34.18
N LEU A 126 -76.74 -35.06 -34.77
CA LEU A 126 -77.48 -33.80 -34.89
C LEU A 126 -77.81 -33.21 -33.51
N GLU A 127 -78.24 -34.02 -32.56
CA GLU A 127 -78.48 -33.57 -31.18
C GLU A 127 -77.20 -33.04 -30.51
N ARG A 128 -76.07 -33.71 -30.70
CA ARG A 128 -74.77 -33.24 -30.17
C ARG A 128 -74.30 -31.94 -30.80
N LEU A 129 -74.47 -31.79 -32.12
CA LEU A 129 -74.10 -30.57 -32.84
C LEU A 129 -74.95 -29.38 -32.35
N ASN A 130 -76.26 -29.57 -32.26
CA ASN A 130 -77.18 -28.55 -31.71
C ASN A 130 -76.81 -28.16 -30.26
N HIS A 131 -76.33 -29.10 -29.45
CA HIS A 131 -75.87 -28.80 -28.09
C HIS A 131 -74.59 -27.96 -28.06
N ILE A 132 -73.72 -28.09 -29.07
CA ILE A 132 -72.49 -27.30 -29.20
C ILE A 132 -72.82 -25.88 -29.71
N GLU A 133 -73.67 -25.77 -30.72
CA GLU A 133 -74.18 -24.47 -31.20
C GLU A 133 -74.92 -23.70 -30.10
N SER A 134 -75.50 -24.41 -29.12
CA SER A 134 -76.13 -23.81 -27.94
C SER A 134 -75.16 -23.03 -27.03
N PHE A 135 -73.84 -23.27 -27.09
CA PHE A 135 -72.85 -22.50 -26.32
C PHE A 135 -72.63 -21.08 -26.87
N GLU A 136 -72.92 -20.85 -28.16
CA GLU A 136 -72.78 -19.53 -28.79
C GLU A 136 -73.99 -18.62 -28.53
N ASP A 137 -75.16 -19.19 -28.21
CA ASP A 137 -76.38 -18.44 -27.90
C ASP A 137 -76.38 -17.94 -26.43
N PRO A 138 -76.28 -16.61 -26.17
CA PRO A 138 -76.23 -16.06 -24.82
C PRO A 138 -77.52 -16.26 -24.02
N SER A 139 -78.62 -16.66 -24.66
CA SER A 139 -79.92 -16.84 -24.03
C SER A 139 -80.04 -18.17 -23.28
N THR A 140 -79.26 -19.19 -23.66
CA THR A 140 -79.27 -20.52 -23.05
C THR A 140 -78.45 -20.59 -21.76
N LEU A 141 -78.77 -21.54 -20.87
CA LEU A 141 -78.05 -21.71 -19.61
C LEU A 141 -76.57 -22.09 -19.82
N ALA A 142 -76.30 -22.82 -20.91
CA ALA A 142 -74.95 -23.22 -21.33
C ALA A 142 -74.15 -22.03 -21.86
N GLY A 143 -74.74 -21.22 -22.76
CA GLY A 143 -74.14 -19.98 -23.26
C GLY A 143 -73.88 -18.95 -22.17
N LYS A 144 -74.80 -18.77 -21.21
CA LYS A 144 -74.56 -17.89 -20.04
C LYS A 144 -73.37 -18.34 -19.18
N ARG A 145 -73.23 -19.64 -18.94
CA ARG A 145 -72.08 -20.19 -18.21
C ARG A 145 -70.78 -20.01 -19.00
N PHE A 146 -70.82 -20.23 -20.31
CA PHE A 146 -69.67 -20.02 -21.18
C PHE A 146 -69.24 -18.53 -21.22
N GLN A 147 -70.20 -17.61 -21.35
CA GLN A 147 -69.94 -16.17 -21.29
C GLN A 147 -69.38 -15.73 -19.93
N GLN A 148 -69.92 -16.26 -18.82
CA GLN A 148 -69.37 -16.02 -17.48
C GLN A 148 -67.94 -16.55 -17.33
N MET A 149 -67.64 -17.72 -17.89
CA MET A 149 -66.28 -18.28 -17.88
C MET A 149 -65.33 -17.46 -18.74
N THR A 150 -65.79 -17.00 -19.91
CA THR A 150 -65.02 -16.13 -20.82
C THR A 150 -64.72 -14.79 -20.15
N GLN A 151 -65.70 -14.16 -19.52
CA GLN A 151 -65.51 -12.91 -18.77
C GLN A 151 -64.55 -13.09 -17.60
N LYS A 152 -64.63 -14.23 -16.87
CA LYS A 152 -63.65 -14.55 -15.83
C LYS A 152 -62.24 -14.73 -16.39
N LEU A 153 -62.12 -15.33 -17.58
CA LEU A 153 -60.84 -15.53 -18.26
C LEU A 153 -60.24 -14.18 -18.68
N GLU A 154 -61.04 -13.28 -19.26
CA GLU A 154 -60.64 -11.91 -19.60
C GLU A 154 -60.20 -11.12 -18.36
N LEU A 155 -60.97 -11.17 -17.25
CA LEU A 155 -60.60 -10.51 -16.00
C LEU A 155 -59.28 -11.05 -15.44
N MET A 156 -59.08 -12.37 -15.46
CA MET A 156 -57.80 -12.96 -15.04
C MET A 156 -56.64 -12.57 -15.97
N GLN A 157 -56.87 -12.45 -17.28
CA GLN A 157 -55.86 -11.96 -18.23
C GLN A 157 -55.48 -10.51 -17.96
N ASP A 158 -56.47 -9.63 -17.71
CA ASP A 158 -56.23 -8.23 -17.35
C ASP A 158 -55.46 -8.10 -16.02
N GLU A 159 -55.81 -8.91 -15.02
CA GLU A 159 -55.09 -8.96 -13.75
C GLU A 159 -53.65 -9.45 -13.93
N LEU A 160 -53.44 -10.50 -14.73
CA LEU A 160 -52.10 -11.00 -15.07
C LEU A 160 -51.27 -9.91 -15.77
N PHE A 161 -51.83 -9.21 -16.76
CA PHE A 161 -51.13 -8.13 -17.45
C PHE A 161 -50.73 -6.99 -16.51
N LYS A 162 -51.63 -6.58 -15.61
CA LYS A 162 -51.34 -5.57 -14.57
C LYS A 162 -50.24 -6.04 -13.61
N LEU A 163 -50.30 -7.30 -13.18
CA LEU A 163 -49.28 -7.88 -12.29
C LEU A 163 -47.93 -8.00 -13.00
N GLU A 164 -47.88 -8.38 -14.28
CA GLU A 164 -46.65 -8.44 -15.06
C GLU A 164 -46.04 -7.05 -15.25
N THR A 165 -46.87 -6.05 -15.59
CA THR A 165 -46.41 -4.66 -15.71
C THR A 165 -45.85 -4.14 -14.38
N GLY A 166 -46.56 -4.37 -13.27
CA GLY A 166 -46.11 -3.98 -11.94
C GLY A 166 -44.83 -4.70 -11.50
N ARG A 167 -44.69 -5.99 -11.84
CA ARG A 167 -43.46 -6.75 -11.61
C ARG A 167 -42.29 -6.14 -12.36
N ASP A 168 -42.48 -5.79 -13.63
CA ASP A 168 -41.41 -5.25 -14.48
C ASP A 168 -41.01 -3.83 -14.02
N GLU A 169 -41.96 -2.99 -13.60
CA GLU A 169 -41.67 -1.70 -12.96
C GLU A 169 -40.85 -1.85 -11.67
N LEU A 170 -41.23 -2.79 -10.80
CA LEU A 170 -40.49 -3.07 -9.57
C LEU A 170 -39.09 -3.59 -9.86
N LYS A 171 -38.94 -4.43 -10.89
CA LYS A 171 -37.63 -4.93 -11.34
C LYS A 171 -36.71 -3.78 -11.76
N VAL A 172 -37.21 -2.84 -12.56
CA VAL A 172 -36.43 -1.64 -12.96
C VAL A 172 -36.08 -0.76 -11.75
N LYS A 173 -36.99 -0.59 -10.78
CA LYS A 173 -36.71 0.15 -9.54
C LYS A 173 -35.59 -0.52 -8.73
N VAL A 174 -35.63 -1.85 -8.59
CA VAL A 174 -34.57 -2.60 -7.91
C VAL A 174 -33.23 -2.46 -8.64
N GLU A 175 -33.20 -2.57 -9.97
CA GLU A 175 -31.98 -2.38 -10.76
C GLU A 175 -31.39 -0.97 -10.59
N ASN A 176 -32.23 0.07 -10.56
CA ASN A 176 -31.79 1.44 -10.33
C ASN A 176 -31.26 1.65 -8.90
N GLN A 177 -31.94 1.11 -7.89
CA GLN A 177 -31.49 1.17 -6.49
C GLN A 177 -30.17 0.42 -6.29
N LEU A 178 -29.99 -0.74 -6.94
CA LEU A 178 -28.72 -1.46 -6.91
C LEU A 178 -27.59 -0.65 -7.55
N ARG A 179 -27.87 0.05 -8.67
CA ARG A 179 -26.90 0.96 -9.29
C ARG A 179 -26.52 2.12 -8.36
N GLU A 180 -27.49 2.76 -7.74
CA GLU A 180 -27.26 3.84 -6.78
C GLU A 180 -26.45 3.38 -5.56
N ILE A 181 -26.75 2.18 -5.03
CA ILE A 181 -25.96 1.58 -3.95
C ILE A 181 -24.51 1.38 -4.37
N LEU A 182 -24.25 0.88 -5.58
CA LEU A 182 -22.88 0.71 -6.09
C LEU A 182 -22.15 2.04 -6.27
N GLU A 183 -22.82 3.07 -6.80
CA GLU A 183 -22.25 4.41 -6.96
C GLU A 183 -21.93 5.05 -5.60
N LEU A 184 -22.81 4.90 -4.61
CA LEU A 184 -22.57 5.38 -3.25
C LEU A 184 -21.43 4.61 -2.55
N GLN A 185 -21.32 3.31 -2.79
CA GLN A 185 -20.20 2.49 -2.29
C GLN A 185 -18.87 2.97 -2.87
N GLN A 186 -18.77 3.14 -4.19
CA GLN A 186 -17.56 3.67 -4.85
C GLN A 186 -17.18 5.05 -4.31
N LYS A 187 -18.17 5.95 -4.16
CA LYS A 187 -17.93 7.27 -3.60
C LYS A 187 -17.43 7.23 -2.15
N ASN A 188 -17.93 6.28 -1.36
CA ASN A 188 -17.48 6.11 0.01
C ASN A 188 -16.04 5.56 0.07
N GLU A 189 -15.69 4.63 -0.82
CA GLU A 189 -14.30 4.13 -0.97
C GLU A 189 -13.34 5.25 -1.38
N GLU A 190 -13.73 6.12 -2.31
CA GLU A 190 -12.93 7.29 -2.71
C GLU A 190 -12.74 8.28 -1.56
N LEU A 191 -13.81 8.58 -0.82
CA LEU A 191 -13.74 9.46 0.36
C LEU A 191 -12.86 8.86 1.45
N GLN A 192 -12.92 7.54 1.66
CA GLN A 192 -12.06 6.83 2.59
C GLN A 192 -10.59 6.91 2.17
N ARG A 193 -10.30 6.72 0.88
CA ARG A 193 -8.93 6.88 0.34
C ARG A 193 -8.40 8.29 0.51
N LEU A 194 -9.21 9.31 0.26
CA LEU A 194 -8.84 10.72 0.47
C LEU A 194 -8.61 11.04 1.96
N ALA A 195 -9.39 10.44 2.86
CA ALA A 195 -9.20 10.61 4.29
C ALA A 195 -7.87 9.97 4.77
N GLU A 196 -7.55 8.78 4.26
CA GLU A 196 -6.27 8.09 4.51
C GLU A 196 -5.08 8.90 3.97
N GLU A 197 -5.19 9.43 2.75
CA GLU A 197 -4.17 10.31 2.16
C GLU A 197 -4.00 11.59 2.98
N SER A 198 -5.10 12.23 3.40
CA SER A 198 -5.05 13.41 4.26
C SER A 198 -4.40 13.12 5.62
N GLN A 199 -4.61 11.92 6.17
CA GLN A 199 -3.98 11.51 7.42
C GLN A 199 -2.48 11.27 7.22
N SER A 200 -2.08 10.58 6.14
CA SER A 200 -0.67 10.39 5.78
C SER A 200 0.06 11.72 5.60
N MET A 201 -0.53 12.67 4.87
CA MET A 201 0.03 14.01 4.66
C MET A 201 0.18 14.79 5.98
N LYS A 202 -0.74 14.58 6.93
CA LYS A 202 -0.66 15.18 8.26
C LYS A 202 0.50 14.59 9.07
N ASP A 203 0.67 13.27 9.03
CA ASP A 203 1.77 12.58 9.70
C ASP A 203 3.12 13.02 9.13
N GLU A 204 3.23 13.15 7.80
CA GLU A 204 4.42 13.70 7.12
C GLU A 204 4.70 15.16 7.55
N LEU A 205 3.66 15.98 7.65
CA LEU A 205 3.79 17.37 8.09
C LEU A 205 4.27 17.45 9.54
N ASP A 206 3.81 16.57 10.43
CA ASP A 206 4.25 16.51 11.82
C ASP A 206 5.72 16.06 11.93
N VAL A 207 6.15 15.11 11.08
CA VAL A 207 7.57 14.75 10.96
C VAL A 207 8.40 15.95 10.50
N LEU A 208 7.95 16.67 9.48
CA LEU A 208 8.63 17.87 8.98
C LEU A 208 8.71 18.97 10.04
N ARG A 209 7.64 19.21 10.80
CA ARG A 209 7.64 20.15 11.94
C ARG A 209 8.69 19.78 12.97
N HIS A 210 8.74 18.51 13.38
CA HIS A 210 9.75 18.05 14.34
C HIS A 210 11.18 18.21 13.79
N THR A 211 11.41 17.98 12.49
CA THR A 211 12.72 18.26 11.89
C THR A 211 13.03 19.75 11.83
N SER A 212 12.04 20.61 11.58
CA SER A 212 12.20 22.07 11.62
C SER A 212 12.55 22.55 13.02
N ASP A 213 11.92 22.01 14.06
CA ASP A 213 12.25 22.35 15.46
C ASP A 213 13.67 21.94 15.82
N LYS A 214 14.14 20.79 15.34
CA LYS A 214 15.54 20.38 15.48
C LYS A 214 16.50 21.35 14.79
N VAL A 215 16.15 21.83 13.59
CA VAL A 215 16.94 22.85 12.89
C VAL A 215 17.04 24.13 13.72
N ASN A 216 15.93 24.61 14.29
CA ASN A 216 15.93 25.79 15.16
C ASN A 216 16.85 25.60 16.38
N VAL A 217 16.86 24.42 17.00
CA VAL A 217 17.80 24.09 18.09
C VAL A 217 19.24 24.12 17.60
N TYR A 218 19.53 23.51 16.45
CA TYR A 218 20.88 23.55 15.87
C TYR A 218 21.32 24.98 15.53
N GLU A 219 20.46 25.81 14.96
CA GLU A 219 20.74 27.22 14.71
C GLU A 219 21.08 27.98 15.99
N ALA A 220 20.31 27.77 17.08
CA ALA A 220 20.61 28.37 18.38
C ALA A 220 21.98 27.91 18.93
N THR A 221 22.31 26.62 18.78
CA THR A 221 23.64 26.13 19.19
C THR A 221 24.77 26.72 18.35
N ILE A 222 24.59 26.84 17.03
CA ILE A 222 25.56 27.46 16.13
C ILE A 222 25.77 28.92 16.51
N GLU A 223 24.70 29.66 16.81
CA GLU A 223 24.79 31.05 17.23
C GLU A 223 25.53 31.20 18.57
N SER A 224 25.30 30.27 19.51
CA SER A 224 26.07 30.21 20.75
C SER A 224 27.58 29.96 20.52
N TYR A 225 27.92 29.13 19.53
CA TYR A 225 29.32 28.86 19.18
C TYR A 225 29.98 30.03 18.46
N LYS A 226 29.25 30.73 17.57
CA LYS A 226 29.74 31.97 16.95
C LYS A 226 30.07 33.02 17.99
N LYS A 227 29.18 33.25 18.97
CA LYS A 227 29.43 34.18 20.06
C LYS A 227 30.68 33.80 20.86
N LYS A 228 30.86 32.52 21.19
CA LYS A 228 32.09 32.03 21.84
C LYS A 228 33.34 32.27 21.00
N LEU A 229 33.26 32.15 19.67
CA LEU A 229 34.38 32.44 18.77
C LEU A 229 34.70 33.94 18.73
N GLU A 230 33.69 34.80 18.74
CA GLU A 230 33.85 36.26 18.85
C GLU A 230 34.54 36.62 20.17
N ASP A 231 34.05 36.09 21.31
CA ASP A 231 34.67 36.29 22.63
C ASP A 231 36.14 35.82 22.65
N MET A 232 36.45 34.68 22.03
CA MET A 232 37.82 34.18 21.89
C MET A 232 38.69 35.09 21.02
N SER A 233 38.12 35.70 19.98
CA SER A 233 38.83 36.66 19.12
C SER A 233 39.14 37.95 19.87
N ASP A 234 38.20 38.44 20.70
CA ASP A 234 38.39 39.60 21.56
C ASP A 234 39.43 39.33 22.65
N LEU A 235 39.40 38.14 23.28
CA LEU A 235 40.41 37.75 24.26
C LEU A 235 41.81 37.72 23.63
N LYS A 236 41.95 37.18 22.41
CA LYS A 236 43.22 37.22 21.67
C LYS A 236 43.69 38.66 21.40
N ARG A 237 42.77 39.57 21.06
CA ARG A 237 43.10 40.99 20.88
C ARG A 237 43.54 41.64 22.18
N GLN A 238 42.88 41.33 23.30
CA GLN A 238 43.27 41.82 24.63
C GLN A 238 44.65 41.30 25.03
N VAL A 239 44.95 40.01 24.80
CA VAL A 239 46.29 39.43 25.04
C VAL A 239 47.34 40.18 24.24
N LYS A 240 47.13 40.39 22.94
CA LYS A 240 48.07 41.15 22.10
C LYS A 240 48.28 42.59 22.57
N MET A 241 47.23 43.24 23.08
CA MET A 241 47.34 44.58 23.67
C MET A 241 48.19 44.55 24.96
N LEU A 242 47.98 43.55 25.83
CA LEU A 242 48.75 43.38 27.06
C LEU A 242 50.22 43.04 26.78
N GLU A 243 50.49 42.18 25.81
CA GLU A 243 51.85 41.89 25.32
C GLU A 243 52.53 43.16 24.81
N GLY A 244 51.81 43.99 24.04
CA GLY A 244 52.32 45.30 23.59
C GLY A 244 52.65 46.24 24.75
N LYS A 245 51.77 46.35 25.75
CA LYS A 245 52.01 47.15 26.96
C LYS A 245 53.20 46.61 27.77
N ASN A 246 53.33 45.29 27.92
CA ASN A 246 54.45 44.68 28.63
C ASN A 246 55.78 44.96 27.92
N THR A 247 55.78 44.88 26.58
CA THR A 247 56.94 45.27 25.75
C THR A 247 57.31 46.74 25.97
N GLN A 248 56.33 47.63 26.01
CA GLN A 248 56.56 49.06 26.28
C GLN A 248 57.13 49.29 27.69
N TYR A 249 56.60 48.61 28.71
CA TYR A 249 57.16 48.71 30.07
C TYR A 249 58.59 48.19 30.14
N MET A 250 58.91 47.09 29.44
CA MET A 250 60.28 46.58 29.37
C MET A 250 61.23 47.60 28.73
N GLN A 251 60.82 48.23 27.62
CA GLN A 251 61.59 49.28 26.97
C GLN A 251 61.83 50.47 27.91
N GLN A 252 60.79 50.93 28.61
CA GLN A 252 60.91 52.00 29.60
C GLN A 252 61.86 51.62 30.75
N CYS A 253 61.79 50.39 31.26
CA CYS A 253 62.73 49.91 32.28
C CYS A 253 64.17 49.94 31.76
N MET A 254 64.42 49.48 30.53
CA MET A 254 65.75 49.53 29.92
C MET A 254 66.26 50.97 29.75
N GLU A 255 65.41 51.90 29.30
CA GLU A 255 65.76 53.32 29.18
C GLU A 255 66.13 53.92 30.55
N LEU A 256 65.33 53.65 31.59
CA LEU A 256 65.61 54.09 32.96
C LEU A 256 66.89 53.48 33.52
N GLU A 257 67.19 52.23 33.22
CA GLU A 257 68.46 51.58 33.59
C GLU A 257 69.66 52.24 32.89
N GLU A 258 69.53 52.63 31.63
CA GLU A 258 70.57 53.38 30.91
C GLU A 258 70.77 54.77 31.48
N GLU A 259 69.68 55.48 31.80
CA GLU A 259 69.74 56.78 32.50
C GLU A 259 70.40 56.66 33.86
N LEU A 260 70.09 55.59 34.62
CA LEU A 260 70.74 55.31 35.90
C LEU A 260 72.25 55.08 35.73
N LYS A 261 72.68 54.31 34.73
CA LYS A 261 74.11 54.11 34.41
C LYS A 261 74.80 55.44 34.10
N LYS A 262 74.18 56.29 33.26
CA LYS A 262 74.69 57.65 32.97
C LYS A 262 74.80 58.49 34.23
N SER A 263 73.78 58.45 35.09
CA SER A 263 73.77 59.16 36.37
C SER A 263 74.90 58.71 37.30
N VAL A 264 75.14 57.39 37.39
CA VAL A 264 76.27 56.82 38.16
C VAL A 264 77.62 57.27 37.61
N MET A 265 77.79 57.30 36.27
CA MET A 265 79.00 57.82 35.63
C MET A 265 79.21 59.31 35.91
N MET A 266 78.16 60.12 35.82
CA MET A 266 78.24 61.54 36.16
C MET A 266 78.59 61.75 37.63
N LYS A 267 78.03 60.93 38.53
CA LYS A 267 78.34 60.98 39.97
C LYS A 267 79.81 60.64 40.24
N SER A 268 80.36 59.60 39.59
CA SER A 268 81.78 59.26 39.74
C SER A 268 82.71 60.35 39.20
N GLN A 269 82.32 60.99 38.09
CA GLN A 269 83.03 62.16 37.56
C GLN A 269 82.98 63.35 38.51
N VAL A 270 81.83 63.64 39.12
CA VAL A 270 81.69 64.69 40.15
C VAL A 270 82.55 64.38 41.37
N ASP A 271 82.59 63.13 41.84
CA ASP A 271 83.43 62.73 42.98
C ASP A 271 84.93 62.85 42.66
N MET A 272 85.33 62.56 41.42
CA MET A 272 86.70 62.83 40.95
C MET A 272 87.01 64.33 40.98
N TYR A 273 86.13 65.19 40.45
CA TYR A 273 86.34 66.63 40.49
C TYR A 273 86.36 67.17 41.93
N LYS A 274 85.52 66.66 42.82
CA LYS A 274 85.57 67.01 44.25
C LYS A 274 86.92 66.66 44.88
N LYS A 275 87.48 65.48 44.58
CA LYS A 275 88.82 65.10 45.06
C LYS A 275 89.90 66.04 44.52
N GLN A 276 89.86 66.36 43.22
CA GLN A 276 90.80 67.32 42.62
C GLN A 276 90.69 68.70 43.28
N VAL A 277 89.48 69.18 43.56
CA VAL A 277 89.26 70.45 44.28
C VAL A 277 89.83 70.37 45.69
N GLN A 278 89.62 69.28 46.43
CA GLN A 278 90.17 69.08 47.77
C GLN A 278 91.71 69.05 47.76
N GLU A 279 92.32 68.36 46.79
CA GLU A 279 93.79 68.33 46.62
C GLU A 279 94.34 69.73 46.32
N MET A 280 93.70 70.48 45.42
CA MET A 280 94.09 71.86 45.12
C MET A 280 93.91 72.79 46.32
N GLN A 281 92.85 72.62 47.11
CA GLN A 281 92.65 73.34 48.37
C GLN A 281 93.74 72.99 49.40
N SER A 282 94.12 71.71 49.53
CA SER A 282 95.20 71.28 50.40
C SER A 282 96.54 71.92 49.98
N ARG A 283 96.88 71.85 48.69
CA ARG A 283 98.08 72.49 48.13
C ARG A 283 98.06 74.00 48.37
N LEU A 284 96.94 74.67 48.12
CA LEU A 284 96.79 76.09 48.39
C LEU A 284 97.02 76.40 49.88
N SER A 285 96.51 75.56 50.78
CA SER A 285 96.72 75.73 52.23
C SER A 285 98.19 75.50 52.63
N GLU A 286 98.90 74.58 51.98
CA GLU A 286 100.34 74.34 52.20
C GLU A 286 101.19 75.49 51.67
N GLU A 287 100.89 76.01 50.48
CA GLU A 287 101.53 77.21 49.93
C GLU A 287 101.27 78.42 50.81
N THR A 288 100.04 78.58 51.32
CA THR A 288 99.70 79.65 52.26
C THR A 288 100.54 79.54 53.53
N LYS A 289 100.60 78.35 54.16
CA LYS A 289 101.46 78.10 55.33
C LYS A 289 102.94 78.34 55.05
N ARG A 290 103.43 77.98 53.86
CA ARG A 290 104.81 78.23 53.44
C ARG A 290 105.07 79.74 53.29
N ALA A 291 104.14 80.47 52.68
CA ALA A 291 104.19 81.92 52.56
C ALA A 291 104.19 82.59 53.93
N ASP A 292 103.30 82.19 54.84
CA ASP A 292 103.24 82.70 56.23
C ASP A 292 104.56 82.46 56.97
N LYS A 293 105.16 81.27 56.83
CA LYS A 293 106.46 80.94 57.43
C LYS A 293 107.58 81.80 56.87
N ALA A 294 107.63 81.98 55.55
CA ALA A 294 108.62 82.83 54.91
C ALA A 294 108.46 84.30 55.32
N GLU A 295 107.23 84.79 55.47
CA GLU A 295 106.94 86.14 55.96
C GLU A 295 107.41 86.32 57.42
N PHE A 296 107.20 85.32 58.28
CA PHE A 296 107.72 85.34 59.66
C PHE A 296 109.25 85.34 59.71
N GLU A 297 109.92 84.51 58.91
CA GLU A 297 111.39 84.48 58.81
C GLU A 297 111.94 85.81 58.29
N HIS A 298 111.28 86.42 57.30
CA HIS A 298 111.63 87.73 56.78
C HIS A 298 111.48 88.83 57.84
N LYS A 299 110.36 88.85 58.59
CA LYS A 299 110.14 89.76 59.72
C LYS A 299 111.24 89.61 60.79
N ARG A 300 111.56 88.36 61.17
CA ARG A 300 112.64 88.08 62.15
C ARG A 300 114.02 88.52 61.64
N ALA A 301 114.30 88.34 60.35
CA ALA A 301 115.56 88.80 59.75
C ALA A 301 115.63 90.34 59.71
N LEU A 302 114.51 91.01 59.41
CA LEU A 302 114.38 92.47 59.49
C LEU A 302 114.63 92.97 60.92
N GLU A 303 114.05 92.34 61.95
CA GLU A 303 114.29 92.69 63.36
C GLU A 303 115.75 92.53 63.78
N LYS A 304 116.43 91.48 63.30
CA LYS A 304 117.88 91.32 63.52
C LYS A 304 118.69 92.39 62.78
N LEU A 305 118.30 92.72 61.55
CA LEU A 305 118.95 93.78 60.78
C LEU A 305 118.82 95.11 61.50
N THR A 306 117.63 95.44 62.02
CA THR A 306 117.41 96.67 62.78
C THR A 306 118.20 96.68 64.09
N SER A 307 118.30 95.55 64.82
CA SER A 307 119.13 95.48 66.03
C SER A 307 120.62 95.67 65.73
N VAL A 308 121.15 95.02 64.68
CA VAL A 308 122.54 95.20 64.23
C VAL A 308 122.78 96.63 63.72
N GLN A 309 121.81 97.24 63.04
CA GLN A 309 121.89 98.65 62.64
C GLN A 309 121.99 99.57 63.86
N GLN A 310 121.18 99.34 64.90
CA GLN A 310 121.26 100.09 66.16
C GLN A 310 122.59 99.89 66.88
N GLU A 311 123.13 98.66 66.93
CA GLU A 311 124.46 98.39 67.50
C GLU A 311 125.57 99.06 66.70
N ARG A 312 125.52 98.98 65.36
CA ARG A 312 126.44 99.70 64.47
C ARG A 312 126.35 101.21 64.72
N GLU A 313 125.15 101.77 64.85
CA GLU A 313 124.97 103.19 65.17
C GLU A 313 125.58 103.54 66.53
N ARG A 314 125.39 102.72 67.56
CA ARG A 314 126.06 102.90 68.87
C ARG A 314 127.58 102.86 68.75
N LEU A 315 128.13 101.87 68.04
CA LEU A 315 129.58 101.74 67.82
C LEU A 315 130.14 102.90 67.00
N VAL A 316 129.38 103.43 66.04
CA VAL A 316 129.77 104.64 65.30
C VAL A 316 129.79 105.85 66.23
N ILE A 317 128.80 106.01 67.11
CA ILE A 317 128.78 107.06 68.13
C ILE A 317 129.98 106.92 69.07
N GLU A 318 130.27 105.71 69.57
CA GLU A 318 131.43 105.42 70.42
C GLU A 318 132.75 105.67 69.70
N CYS A 319 132.89 105.23 68.44
CA CYS A 319 134.05 105.53 67.60
C CYS A 319 134.23 107.03 67.38
N ASN A 320 133.15 107.79 67.18
CA ASN A 320 133.22 109.23 67.01
C ASN A 320 133.64 109.91 68.32
N SER A 321 133.10 109.49 69.47
CA SER A 321 133.53 109.95 70.81
C SER A 321 135.00 109.61 71.10
N LEU A 322 135.46 108.41 70.73
CA LEU A 322 136.88 108.02 70.81
C LEU A 322 137.76 108.81 69.86
N LYS A 323 137.30 109.11 68.64
CA LYS A 323 137.99 110.02 67.71
C LYS A 323 138.09 111.43 68.27
N GLU A 324 137.00 111.96 68.83
CA GLU A 324 136.97 113.27 69.49
C GLU A 324 137.97 113.31 70.66
N SER A 325 137.97 112.30 71.55
CA SER A 325 138.96 112.23 72.64
C SER A 325 140.41 112.05 72.15
N LEU A 326 140.65 111.32 71.06
CA LEU A 326 141.96 111.26 70.41
C LEU A 326 142.36 112.59 69.78
N GLU A 327 141.43 113.31 69.15
CA GLU A 327 141.66 114.66 68.61
C GLU A 327 141.93 115.67 69.73
N GLU A 328 141.26 115.56 70.88
CA GLU A 328 141.53 116.35 72.09
C GLU A 328 142.93 116.06 72.64
N LEU A 329 143.33 114.79 72.72
CA LEU A 329 144.69 114.40 73.10
C LEU A 329 145.73 114.88 72.07
N ARG A 330 145.43 114.81 70.77
CA ARG A 330 146.27 115.34 69.70
C ARG A 330 146.39 116.87 69.79
N CYS A 331 145.33 117.58 70.20
CA CYS A 331 145.35 119.01 70.49
C CYS A 331 146.17 119.35 71.75
N MET A 332 146.17 118.49 72.77
CA MET A 332 147.05 118.65 73.95
C MET A 332 148.52 118.35 73.66
N GLN A 333 148.81 117.49 72.67
CA GLN A 333 150.17 117.10 72.31
C GLN A 333 150.81 118.03 71.26
N LEU A 334 150.02 118.79 70.49
CA LEU A 334 150.49 119.75 69.46
C LEU A 334 150.77 121.18 69.97
N GLN A 335 150.78 121.41 71.29
CA GLN A 335 151.18 122.69 71.90
C GLN A 335 152.60 122.68 72.53
N LYS A 336 153.35 121.58 72.39
CA LYS A 336 154.78 121.49 72.73
C LYS A 336 155.52 120.65 71.69
N GLU A 337 156.32 121.38 70.90
CA GLU A 337 157.45 120.94 70.08
C GLU A 337 157.27 120.69 68.57
N SER A 338 158.09 121.47 67.87
CA SER A 338 158.56 121.47 66.50
C SER A 338 159.02 120.14 65.88
N ASN A 339 159.07 120.18 64.54
CA ASN A 339 160.00 119.51 63.61
C ASN A 339 159.58 118.20 62.90
N ASN A 340 159.57 118.35 61.57
CA ASN A 340 160.07 117.45 60.52
C ASN A 340 159.34 116.13 60.17
N ASP A 341 158.76 116.15 58.96
CA ASP A 341 158.94 115.24 57.81
C ASP A 341 158.87 113.70 57.92
N GLY A 342 158.10 113.08 57.00
CA GLY A 342 158.45 111.81 56.32
C GLY A 342 157.76 110.47 56.71
N SER A 343 156.86 110.00 55.83
CA SER A 343 156.69 108.64 55.23
C SER A 343 156.90 107.30 56.01
N GLY A 344 155.93 106.36 55.89
CA GLY A 344 156.18 104.92 55.58
C GLY A 344 155.67 103.77 56.50
N ASN A 345 154.84 102.88 55.92
CA ASN A 345 154.61 101.41 56.05
C ASN A 345 154.74 100.53 57.35
N GLU A 346 153.75 99.61 57.48
CA GLU A 346 153.78 98.12 57.71
C GLU A 346 153.65 97.38 59.09
N THR A 347 152.85 96.27 59.03
CA THR A 347 152.82 94.92 59.75
C THR A 347 152.64 94.82 61.29
N SER A 348 152.25 93.71 61.98
CA SER A 348 151.60 92.36 61.83
C SER A 348 151.50 91.71 63.26
N ILE A 349 151.18 90.39 63.36
CA ILE A 349 151.37 89.38 64.47
C ILE A 349 150.08 89.03 65.26
N GLY A 350 149.71 87.78 65.62
CA GLY A 350 150.28 86.42 65.55
C GLY A 350 149.84 85.58 66.79
N ASP A 351 149.80 84.23 66.70
CA ASP A 351 150.47 83.26 67.62
C ASP A 351 149.85 81.85 67.78
N SER A 352 150.77 80.90 67.99
CA SER A 352 150.61 79.45 68.15
C SER A 352 151.61 78.92 69.22
N GLU A 353 151.16 77.95 70.03
CA GLU A 353 151.91 76.79 70.59
C GLU A 353 152.92 76.92 71.78
N LEU A 354 152.81 76.03 72.79
CA LEU A 354 153.90 75.68 73.73
C LEU A 354 153.73 74.32 74.50
N LEU A 355 154.67 73.39 74.24
CA LEU A 355 155.42 72.36 75.05
C LEU A 355 154.77 71.61 76.23
N ASP A 356 154.98 70.31 76.54
CA ASP A 356 156.07 69.29 76.43
C ASP A 356 157.32 69.47 77.33
N ALA A 357 157.38 68.71 78.46
CA ALA A 357 158.59 68.46 79.26
C ALA A 357 158.46 67.23 80.21
N VAL A 358 158.74 65.99 79.76
CA VAL A 358 159.11 64.81 80.61
C VAL A 358 159.99 63.80 79.80
N PRO A 359 161.05 63.15 80.37
CA PRO A 359 162.12 62.40 79.65
C PRO A 359 161.74 61.22 78.71
N PRO A 360 162.66 60.81 77.78
CA PRO A 360 162.33 60.09 76.54
C PRO A 360 162.13 58.57 76.63
N GLU A 361 162.71 57.84 77.60
CA GLU A 361 162.69 56.36 77.57
C GLU A 361 161.35 55.72 77.99
N ILE A 362 160.42 56.50 78.55
CA ILE A 362 159.06 56.03 78.94
C ILE A 362 158.01 56.38 77.87
N ARG A 363 158.30 57.37 77.01
CA ARG A 363 157.40 57.87 75.95
C ARG A 363 157.19 56.83 74.84
N GLU A 364 158.22 56.09 74.45
CA GLU A 364 158.12 55.09 73.37
C GLU A 364 157.29 53.86 73.76
N LYS A 365 157.40 53.41 75.03
CA LYS A 365 156.66 52.23 75.53
C LYS A 365 155.18 52.56 75.81
N LEU A 366 154.89 53.78 76.25
CA LEU A 366 153.51 54.28 76.41
C LEU A 366 152.84 54.50 75.05
N ILE A 367 153.54 55.08 74.06
CA ILE A 367 152.97 55.31 72.72
C ILE A 367 152.71 53.97 72.01
N ARG A 368 153.61 52.97 72.09
CA ARG A 368 153.33 51.64 71.51
C ARG A 368 152.14 50.94 72.17
N LEU A 369 152.07 50.90 73.51
CA LEU A 369 150.96 50.27 74.22
C LEU A 369 149.63 51.05 74.12
N GLN A 370 149.67 52.38 73.98
CA GLN A 370 148.49 53.20 73.69
C GLN A 370 148.02 53.04 72.24
N HIS A 371 148.94 52.90 71.28
CA HIS A 371 148.57 52.66 69.89
C HIS A 371 148.00 51.24 69.71
N GLU A 372 148.59 50.23 70.37
CA GLU A 372 148.08 48.85 70.36
C GLU A 372 146.71 48.74 71.05
N ASN A 373 146.51 49.34 72.24
CA ASN A 373 145.18 49.38 72.90
C ASN A 373 144.14 50.17 72.09
N LYS A 374 144.54 51.23 71.40
CA LYS A 374 143.65 52.02 70.54
C LYS A 374 143.24 51.24 69.29
N MET A 375 144.16 50.50 68.68
CA MET A 375 143.88 49.67 67.51
C MET A 375 143.04 48.44 67.87
N LEU A 376 143.25 47.80 69.03
CA LEU A 376 142.42 46.69 69.52
C LEU A 376 140.99 47.15 69.84
N LYS A 377 140.79 48.30 70.50
CA LYS A 377 139.45 48.87 70.73
C LYS A 377 138.69 49.22 69.44
N ILE A 378 139.40 49.72 68.42
CA ILE A 378 138.79 50.05 67.13
C ILE A 378 138.41 48.77 66.36
N ASN A 379 139.24 47.71 66.40
CA ASN A 379 138.93 46.45 65.73
C ASN A 379 137.80 45.66 66.42
N GLU A 380 137.77 45.60 67.75
CA GLU A 380 136.66 44.98 68.49
C GLU A 380 135.37 45.80 68.33
N GLY A 381 135.44 47.13 68.41
CA GLY A 381 134.30 48.02 68.16
C GLY A 381 133.71 47.89 66.75
N ALA A 382 134.55 47.87 65.72
CA ALA A 382 134.10 47.69 64.34
C ALA A 382 133.46 46.31 64.08
N THR A 383 133.86 45.29 64.84
CA THR A 383 133.26 43.95 64.75
C THR A 383 131.90 43.90 65.44
N ILE A 384 131.79 44.54 66.62
CA ILE A 384 130.53 44.71 67.35
C ILE A 384 129.54 45.56 66.54
N ASP A 385 129.98 46.68 65.96
CA ASP A 385 129.12 47.56 65.16
C ASP A 385 128.58 46.87 63.90
N LYS A 386 129.40 46.03 63.25
CA LYS A 386 128.94 45.21 62.12
C LYS A 386 127.91 44.16 62.56
N GLN A 387 128.12 43.50 63.71
CA GLN A 387 127.14 42.57 64.25
C GLN A 387 125.84 43.29 64.65
N LEU A 388 125.94 44.48 65.26
CA LEU A 388 124.81 45.28 65.69
C LEU A 388 124.01 45.78 64.48
N ALA A 389 124.67 46.29 63.44
CA ALA A 389 124.03 46.68 62.18
C ALA A 389 123.34 45.51 61.48
N LEU A 390 123.94 44.32 61.48
CA LEU A 390 123.32 43.11 60.93
C LEU A 390 122.07 42.71 61.73
N THR A 391 122.16 42.70 63.07
CA THR A 391 121.01 42.39 63.93
C THR A 391 119.90 43.44 63.80
N GLN A 392 120.25 44.70 63.60
CA GLN A 392 119.31 45.79 63.38
C GLN A 392 118.58 45.63 62.04
N SER A 393 119.32 45.29 60.97
CA SER A 393 118.73 44.99 59.66
C SER A 393 117.76 43.79 59.75
N MET A 394 118.16 42.70 60.42
CA MET A 394 117.28 41.54 60.62
C MET A 394 116.03 41.87 61.45
N LEU A 395 116.17 42.77 62.43
CA LEU A 395 115.05 43.23 63.25
C LEU A 395 114.09 44.10 62.43
N ASP A 396 114.60 44.97 61.58
CA ASP A 396 113.79 45.83 60.72
C ASP A 396 113.08 45.01 59.63
N ASP A 397 113.73 44.00 59.06
CA ASP A 397 113.10 43.04 58.14
C ASP A 397 111.98 42.23 58.84
N ALA A 398 112.23 41.76 60.08
CA ALA A 398 111.21 41.06 60.86
C ALA A 398 110.01 41.96 61.17
N LYS A 399 110.23 43.24 61.52
CA LYS A 399 109.16 44.22 61.74
C LYS A 399 108.38 44.53 60.46
N SER A 400 109.08 44.68 59.32
CA SER A 400 108.42 44.86 58.02
C SER A 400 107.52 43.67 57.71
N ARG A 401 108.01 42.45 57.96
CA ARG A 401 107.23 41.23 57.74
C ARG A 401 106.02 41.11 58.65
N ILE A 402 106.13 41.53 59.91
CA ILE A 402 104.99 41.58 60.84
C ILE A 402 103.94 42.55 60.34
N ASN A 403 104.34 43.76 59.91
CA ASN A 403 103.40 44.75 59.40
C ASN A 403 102.65 44.27 58.15
N GLU A 404 103.34 43.60 57.22
CA GLU A 404 102.70 42.97 56.04
C GLU A 404 101.65 41.95 56.47
N LEU A 405 102.01 41.03 57.37
CA LEU A 405 101.08 40.00 57.85
C LEU A 405 99.88 40.60 58.60
N GLU A 406 100.07 41.68 59.36
CA GLU A 406 98.96 42.40 60.01
C GLU A 406 98.02 43.05 58.99
N THR A 407 98.56 43.63 57.90
CA THR A 407 97.74 44.19 56.82
C THR A 407 96.96 43.11 56.08
N ASP A 408 97.59 41.99 55.76
CA ASP A 408 96.95 40.85 55.11
C ASP A 408 95.87 40.24 56.00
N ASN A 409 96.12 40.13 57.31
CA ASN A 409 95.14 39.63 58.27
C ASN A 409 93.91 40.55 58.35
N ARG A 410 94.09 41.88 58.34
CA ARG A 410 92.98 42.83 58.29
C ARG A 410 92.16 42.71 57.01
N LEU A 411 92.80 42.55 55.85
CA LEU A 411 92.12 42.36 54.57
C LEU A 411 91.35 41.04 54.53
N ALA A 412 91.94 39.96 55.03
CA ALA A 412 91.29 38.65 55.14
C ALA A 412 90.05 38.72 56.05
N ASN A 413 90.15 39.36 57.22
CA ASN A 413 89.02 39.53 58.13
C ASN A 413 87.89 40.35 57.51
N ARG A 414 88.22 41.41 56.76
CA ARG A 414 87.21 42.20 56.03
C ARG A 414 86.50 41.35 54.98
N ARG A 415 87.24 40.48 54.27
CA ARG A 415 86.66 39.56 53.28
C ARG A 415 85.75 38.52 53.93
N ILE A 416 86.10 38.03 55.11
CA ILE A 416 85.25 37.10 55.88
C ILE A 416 83.93 37.78 56.25
N MET A 417 83.96 39.00 56.78
CA MET A 417 82.72 39.74 57.12
C MET A 417 81.82 40.00 55.90
N GLU A 418 82.40 40.31 54.74
CA GLU A 418 81.63 40.48 53.49
C GLU A 418 80.95 39.17 53.04
N LEU A 419 81.65 38.03 53.18
CA LEU A 419 81.09 36.73 52.84
C LEU A 419 80.02 36.29 53.84
N GLU A 420 80.20 36.54 55.13
CA GLU A 420 79.21 36.26 56.18
C GLU A 420 77.91 37.06 55.94
N SER A 421 78.01 38.35 55.62
CA SER A 421 76.85 39.18 55.25
C SER A 421 76.12 38.67 54.01
N GLN A 422 76.85 38.24 52.97
CA GLN A 422 76.23 37.66 51.77
C GLN A 422 75.51 36.33 52.06
N ILE A 423 76.03 35.53 52.99
CA ILE A 423 75.39 34.29 53.42
C ILE A 423 74.12 34.59 54.22
N GLU A 424 74.12 35.56 55.13
CA GLU A 424 72.93 35.98 55.87
C GLU A 424 71.82 36.50 54.93
N ASP A 425 72.18 37.32 53.93
CA ASP A 425 71.22 37.82 52.94
C ASP A 425 70.61 36.69 52.09
N LEU A 426 71.42 35.70 51.71
CA LEU A 426 70.92 34.51 50.99
C LEU A 426 70.02 33.65 51.87
N HIS A 427 70.36 33.44 53.15
CA HIS A 427 69.53 32.69 54.09
C HIS A 427 68.19 33.38 54.35
N SER A 428 68.19 34.71 54.51
CA SER A 428 66.98 35.52 54.69
C SER A 428 66.04 35.42 53.48
N ASN A 429 66.59 35.51 52.27
CA ASN A 429 65.81 35.41 51.03
C ASN A 429 65.26 34.00 50.77
N GLN A 430 66.00 32.94 51.15
CA GLN A 430 65.60 31.56 50.92
C GLN A 430 64.46 31.10 51.86
N SER A 431 64.42 31.59 53.11
CA SER A 431 63.29 31.32 54.03
C SER A 431 62.00 32.02 53.61
N ALA A 432 62.05 33.21 53.01
CA ALA A 432 60.87 33.92 52.52
C ALA A 432 60.29 33.29 51.24
N ALA A 433 61.15 32.83 50.31
CA ALA A 433 60.70 32.21 49.06
C ALA A 433 60.07 30.81 49.25
N SER A 434 60.64 29.98 50.15
CA SER A 434 60.16 28.61 50.41
C SER A 434 58.75 28.57 51.04
N ALA A 435 58.43 29.52 51.93
CA ALA A 435 57.10 29.60 52.55
C ALA A 435 56.01 30.03 51.56
N GLN A 436 56.36 30.88 50.60
CA GLN A 436 55.43 31.37 49.56
C GLN A 436 55.14 30.28 48.53
N GLU A 437 56.16 29.55 48.05
CA GLU A 437 55.99 28.42 47.12
C GLU A 437 55.15 27.29 47.73
N ASP A 438 55.34 26.95 49.00
CA ASP A 438 54.56 25.89 49.67
C ASP A 438 53.08 26.28 49.84
N LEU A 439 52.79 27.57 50.06
CA LEU A 439 51.41 28.07 50.12
C LEU A 439 50.72 28.00 48.75
N GLU A 440 51.41 28.40 47.67
CA GLU A 440 50.89 28.33 46.32
C GLU A 440 50.68 26.89 45.84
N LEU A 441 51.59 25.98 46.17
CA LEU A 441 51.46 24.55 45.87
C LEU A 441 50.26 23.94 46.59
N LYS A 442 50.07 24.25 47.88
CA LYS A 442 48.88 23.82 48.64
C LYS A 442 47.58 24.38 48.05
N GLN A 443 47.58 25.63 47.59
CA GLN A 443 46.41 26.25 46.98
C GLN A 443 46.07 25.61 45.62
N LYS A 444 47.09 25.32 44.79
CA LYS A 444 46.93 24.59 43.52
C LYS A 444 46.43 23.16 43.77
N LEU A 445 46.98 22.45 44.74
CA LEU A 445 46.54 21.11 45.12
C LEU A 445 45.08 21.09 45.59
N ASN A 446 44.67 22.03 46.44
CA ASN A 446 43.29 22.16 46.88
C ASN A 446 42.33 22.48 45.72
N SER A 447 42.75 23.32 44.77
CA SER A 447 41.95 23.62 43.58
C SER A 447 41.81 22.38 42.66
N ALA A 448 42.85 21.55 42.55
CA ALA A 448 42.82 20.32 41.79
C ALA A 448 41.92 19.27 42.45
N ILE A 449 41.98 19.11 43.78
CA ILE A 449 41.09 18.22 44.54
C ILE A 449 39.63 18.65 44.39
N LYS A 450 39.36 19.97 44.41
CA LYS A 450 37.99 20.48 44.23
C LYS A 450 37.46 20.15 42.82
N ARG A 451 38.26 20.40 41.78
CA ARG A 451 37.89 20.03 40.39
C ARG A 451 37.70 18.53 40.22
N GLN A 452 38.52 17.71 40.88
CA GLN A 452 38.36 16.26 40.86
C GLN A 452 37.00 15.84 41.46
N LYS A 453 36.63 16.41 42.63
CA LYS A 453 35.32 16.13 43.24
C LYS A 453 34.14 16.61 42.41
N GLU A 454 34.28 17.76 41.75
CA GLU A 454 33.25 18.28 40.83
C GLU A 454 33.11 17.36 39.61
N ALA A 455 34.21 16.91 39.01
CA ALA A 455 34.19 15.95 37.91
C ALA A 455 33.61 14.59 38.34
N ASP A 456 33.95 14.09 39.52
CA ASP A 456 33.39 12.83 40.06
C ASP A 456 31.87 12.94 40.27
N ALA A 457 31.38 14.10 40.74
CA ALA A 457 29.95 14.35 40.90
C ALA A 457 29.22 14.45 39.54
N GLU A 458 29.86 15.07 38.54
CA GLU A 458 29.34 15.11 37.17
C GLU A 458 29.27 13.71 36.55
N ILE A 459 30.32 12.89 36.72
CA ILE A 459 30.35 11.50 36.26
C ILE A 459 29.24 10.69 36.94
N GLN A 460 29.03 10.85 38.24
CA GLN A 460 27.96 10.17 38.97
C GLN A 460 26.57 10.59 38.46
N ASN A 461 26.35 11.88 38.21
CA ASN A 461 25.11 12.37 37.62
C ASN A 461 24.89 11.81 36.21
N CYS A 462 25.93 11.81 35.37
CA CYS A 462 25.86 11.18 34.05
C CYS A 462 25.52 9.68 34.15
N SER A 463 26.12 8.94 35.09
CA SER A 463 25.80 7.53 35.33
C SER A 463 24.32 7.32 35.66
N VAL A 464 23.76 8.12 36.56
CA VAL A 464 22.33 8.04 36.92
C VAL A 464 21.43 8.37 35.72
N THR A 465 21.81 9.36 34.90
CA THR A 465 21.04 9.67 33.68
C THR A 465 21.12 8.55 32.65
N ILE A 466 22.27 7.87 32.53
CA ILE A 466 22.44 6.73 31.64
C ILE A 466 21.55 5.57 32.11
N GLU A 467 21.59 5.21 33.40
CA GLU A 467 20.73 4.15 33.96
C GLU A 467 19.23 4.46 33.74
N SER A 468 18.82 5.72 33.90
CA SER A 468 17.43 6.14 33.63
C SER A 468 17.06 6.00 32.15
N LEU A 469 17.96 6.38 31.23
CA LEU A 469 17.74 6.23 29.79
C LEU A 469 17.74 4.77 29.37
N GLU A 470 18.62 3.94 29.93
CA GLU A 470 18.65 2.50 29.70
C GLU A 470 17.33 1.84 30.14
N SER A 471 16.81 2.21 31.32
CA SER A 471 15.50 1.73 31.79
C SER A 471 14.35 2.17 30.88
N GLN A 472 14.38 3.41 30.35
CA GLN A 472 13.38 3.88 29.39
C GLN A 472 13.48 3.14 28.04
N ILE A 473 14.69 2.86 27.56
CA ILE A 473 14.92 2.07 26.35
C ILE A 473 14.38 0.66 26.55
N GLU A 474 14.68 0.03 27.68
CA GLU A 474 14.23 -1.33 27.99
C GLU A 474 12.69 -1.42 28.08
N ALA A 475 12.05 -0.42 28.69
CA ALA A 475 10.59 -0.29 28.71
C ALA A 475 9.99 -0.08 27.29
N SER A 476 10.65 0.72 26.44
CA SER A 476 10.26 0.92 25.04
C SER A 476 10.41 -0.35 24.20
N VAL A 477 11.49 -1.10 24.41
CA VAL A 477 11.73 -2.39 23.76
C VAL A 477 10.66 -3.40 24.16
N SER A 478 10.34 -3.51 25.45
CA SER A 478 9.26 -4.38 25.93
C SER A 478 7.90 -4.00 25.33
N ARG A 479 7.60 -2.70 25.23
CA ARG A 479 6.37 -2.20 24.58
C ARG A 479 6.33 -2.56 23.10
N ASN A 480 7.44 -2.42 22.39
CA ASN A 480 7.54 -2.81 20.98
C ASN A 480 7.34 -4.31 20.79
N GLN A 481 7.90 -5.14 21.67
CA GLN A 481 7.66 -6.59 21.63
C GLN A 481 6.17 -6.93 21.81
N GLN A 482 5.49 -6.30 22.78
CA GLN A 482 4.04 -6.50 22.97
C GLN A 482 3.21 -6.05 21.77
N LEU A 483 3.57 -4.92 21.14
CA LEU A 483 2.90 -4.46 19.93
C LEU A 483 3.14 -5.40 18.75
N GLN A 484 4.37 -5.92 18.60
CA GLN A 484 4.72 -6.88 17.57
C GLN A 484 3.94 -8.20 17.75
N GLU A 485 3.80 -8.69 18.99
CA GLU A 485 2.98 -9.87 19.30
C GLU A 485 1.51 -9.65 18.99
N SER A 486 0.97 -8.47 19.34
CA SER A 486 -0.41 -8.10 19.01
C SER A 486 -0.62 -7.99 17.50
N LEU A 487 0.35 -7.47 16.75
CA LEU A 487 0.31 -7.37 15.29
C LEU A 487 0.31 -8.77 14.66
N ASN A 488 1.25 -9.63 15.07
CA ASN A 488 1.33 -11.01 14.58
C ASN A 488 0.02 -11.78 14.84
N ARG A 489 -0.57 -11.60 16.03
CA ARG A 489 -1.88 -12.18 16.36
C ARG A 489 -2.99 -11.67 15.44
N LYS A 490 -2.98 -10.38 15.10
CA LYS A 490 -3.95 -9.78 14.16
C LYS A 490 -3.76 -10.29 12.74
N ASP A 491 -2.51 -10.47 12.30
CA ASP A 491 -2.20 -11.06 10.99
C ASP A 491 -2.66 -12.52 10.89
N GLU A 492 -2.57 -13.28 11.97
CA GLU A 492 -3.09 -14.65 12.06
C GLU A 492 -4.63 -14.69 12.05
N GLU A 493 -5.28 -13.77 12.78
CA GLU A 493 -6.74 -13.59 12.72
C GLU A 493 -7.18 -13.21 11.29
N MET A 494 -6.45 -12.32 10.61
CA MET A 494 -6.72 -11.91 9.23
C MET A 494 -6.55 -13.08 8.25
N ARG A 495 -5.44 -13.82 8.33
CA ARG A 495 -5.22 -15.04 7.53
C ARG A 495 -6.32 -16.07 7.72
N ALA A 496 -6.76 -16.29 8.96
CA ALA A 496 -7.86 -17.21 9.24
C ALA A 496 -9.19 -16.73 8.63
N MET A 497 -9.46 -15.42 8.65
CA MET A 497 -10.63 -14.82 8.00
C MET A 497 -10.56 -14.94 6.48
N GLU A 498 -9.42 -14.64 5.86
CA GLU A 498 -9.19 -14.82 4.42
C GLU A 498 -9.42 -16.27 3.99
N GLU A 499 -8.94 -17.24 4.77
CA GLU A 499 -9.13 -18.65 4.47
C GLU A 499 -10.61 -19.06 4.55
N ARG A 500 -11.36 -18.50 5.53
CA ARG A 500 -12.82 -18.68 5.60
C ARG A 500 -13.52 -18.08 4.39
N TYR A 501 -13.18 -16.85 4.00
CA TYR A 501 -13.75 -16.21 2.81
C TYR A 501 -13.42 -16.98 1.53
N ARG A 502 -12.19 -17.49 1.41
CA ARG A 502 -11.77 -18.34 0.28
C ARG A 502 -12.62 -19.61 0.21
N ARG A 503 -12.88 -20.27 1.34
CA ARG A 503 -13.79 -21.43 1.41
C ARG A 503 -15.24 -21.06 1.05
N TYR A 504 -15.75 -19.92 1.49
CA TYR A 504 -17.10 -19.47 1.12
C TYR A 504 -17.21 -19.17 -0.38
N LEU A 505 -16.22 -18.50 -0.96
CA LEU A 505 -16.13 -18.24 -2.39
C LEU A 505 -16.06 -19.54 -3.19
N GLU A 506 -15.29 -20.52 -2.72
CA GLU A 506 -15.18 -21.82 -3.39
C GLU A 506 -16.48 -22.64 -3.31
N LYS A 507 -17.18 -22.60 -2.17
CA LYS A 507 -18.54 -23.14 -2.05
C LYS A 507 -19.52 -22.46 -3.01
N ALA A 508 -19.51 -21.13 -3.08
CA ALA A 508 -20.36 -20.38 -4.00
C ALA A 508 -20.05 -20.73 -5.47
N LYS A 509 -18.76 -20.81 -5.84
CA LYS A 509 -18.31 -21.26 -7.17
C LYS A 509 -18.80 -22.67 -7.49
N ASN A 510 -18.75 -23.59 -6.54
CA ASN A 510 -19.25 -24.96 -6.72
C ASN A 510 -20.77 -24.99 -6.91
N VAL A 511 -21.52 -24.21 -6.13
CA VAL A 511 -22.99 -24.09 -6.28
C VAL A 511 -23.35 -23.52 -7.66
N ILE A 512 -22.67 -22.45 -8.10
CA ILE A 512 -22.85 -21.88 -9.44
C ILE A 512 -22.52 -22.93 -10.51
N LYS A 513 -21.42 -23.67 -10.35
CA LYS A 513 -21.01 -24.73 -11.29
C LYS A 513 -22.04 -25.86 -11.38
N THR A 514 -22.73 -26.20 -10.29
CA THR A 514 -23.83 -27.18 -10.29
C THR A 514 -25.14 -26.63 -10.85
N LEU A 515 -25.35 -25.31 -10.78
CA LEU A 515 -26.56 -24.65 -11.28
C LEU A 515 -26.42 -24.17 -12.74
N ASP A 516 -25.21 -24.13 -13.31
CA ASP A 516 -24.97 -23.70 -14.70
C ASP A 516 -25.52 -24.75 -15.70
N PRO A 517 -26.62 -24.46 -16.43
CA PRO A 517 -27.27 -25.40 -17.34
C PRO A 517 -26.37 -25.81 -18.51
N LYS A 518 -25.34 -25.01 -18.82
CA LYS A 518 -24.40 -25.27 -19.93
C LYS A 518 -23.40 -26.39 -19.61
N LYS A 519 -23.21 -26.75 -18.33
CA LYS A 519 -22.27 -27.80 -17.91
C LYS A 519 -22.93 -29.08 -17.42
N ASN A 520 -24.27 -29.13 -17.36
CA ASN A 520 -24.99 -30.37 -17.09
C ASN A 520 -25.29 -31.10 -18.41
N PRO A 521 -24.54 -32.16 -18.78
CA PRO A 521 -24.69 -32.83 -20.08
C PRO A 521 -26.08 -33.41 -20.31
N TYR A 522 -26.81 -33.75 -19.25
CA TYR A 522 -28.18 -34.25 -19.33
C TYR A 522 -29.18 -33.16 -19.76
N SER A 523 -29.09 -31.96 -19.20
CA SER A 523 -30.00 -30.86 -19.56
C SER A 523 -29.76 -30.32 -20.97
N HIS A 524 -28.51 -30.34 -21.47
CA HIS A 524 -28.21 -29.92 -22.84
C HIS A 524 -28.72 -30.93 -23.88
N LEU A 525 -28.63 -32.23 -23.58
CA LEU A 525 -29.10 -33.29 -24.49
C LEU A 525 -30.63 -33.27 -24.64
N ASP A 526 -31.35 -33.04 -23.54
CA ASP A 526 -32.82 -32.91 -23.56
C ASP A 526 -33.27 -31.68 -24.35
N ILE A 527 -32.58 -30.55 -24.22
CA ILE A 527 -32.86 -29.34 -24.99
C ILE A 527 -32.62 -29.55 -26.49
N VAL A 528 -31.55 -30.27 -26.86
CA VAL A 528 -31.26 -30.59 -28.28
C VAL A 528 -32.29 -31.59 -28.84
N SER A 529 -32.69 -32.59 -28.07
CA SER A 529 -33.74 -33.55 -28.42
C SER A 529 -35.08 -32.84 -28.65
N LEU A 530 -35.50 -31.97 -27.72
CA LEU A 530 -36.73 -31.20 -27.83
C LEU A 530 -36.71 -30.26 -29.05
N LYS A 531 -35.59 -29.59 -29.33
CA LYS A 531 -35.44 -28.78 -30.55
C LYS A 531 -35.59 -29.60 -31.83
N THR A 532 -35.05 -30.81 -31.85
CA THR A 532 -35.13 -31.71 -33.02
C THR A 532 -36.56 -32.19 -33.24
N GLN A 533 -37.26 -32.57 -32.16
CA GLN A 533 -38.67 -32.95 -32.23
C GLN A 533 -39.56 -31.80 -32.70
N LEU A 534 -39.26 -30.57 -32.28
CA LEU A 534 -40.02 -29.38 -32.67
C LEU A 534 -39.88 -29.12 -34.18
N LEU A 535 -38.66 -29.22 -34.73
CA LEU A 535 -38.40 -29.11 -36.17
C LEU A 535 -39.10 -30.22 -36.98
N GLU A 536 -39.14 -31.46 -36.49
CA GLU A 536 -39.89 -32.53 -37.16
C GLU A 536 -41.39 -32.27 -37.17
N LYS A 537 -41.95 -31.75 -36.07
CA LYS A 537 -43.37 -31.39 -35.98
C LYS A 537 -43.71 -30.23 -36.93
N GLU A 538 -42.88 -29.20 -37.01
CA GLU A 538 -43.04 -28.10 -37.97
C GLU A 538 -43.03 -28.61 -39.42
N LYS A 539 -42.13 -29.55 -39.75
CA LYS A 539 -42.08 -30.17 -41.08
C LYS A 539 -43.34 -30.97 -41.40
N ILE A 540 -43.88 -31.71 -40.43
CA ILE A 540 -45.14 -32.45 -40.60
C ILE A 540 -46.31 -31.49 -40.83
N ILE A 541 -46.38 -30.40 -40.05
CA ILE A 541 -47.42 -29.37 -40.22
C ILE A 541 -47.35 -28.78 -41.63
N SER A 542 -46.16 -28.37 -42.08
CA SER A 542 -45.97 -27.83 -43.44
C SER A 542 -46.44 -28.80 -44.54
N ASN A 543 -46.16 -30.10 -44.39
CA ASN A 543 -46.58 -31.11 -45.36
C ASN A 543 -48.11 -31.32 -45.35
N LEU A 544 -48.75 -31.27 -44.18
CA LEU A 544 -50.20 -31.37 -44.05
C LEU A 544 -50.90 -30.15 -44.66
N GLU A 545 -50.37 -28.95 -44.44
CA GLU A 545 -50.88 -27.72 -45.05
C GLU A 545 -50.74 -27.72 -46.59
N GLU A 546 -49.68 -28.33 -47.12
CA GLU A 546 -49.49 -28.49 -48.56
C GLU A 546 -50.48 -29.53 -49.13
N ALA A 547 -50.68 -30.65 -48.43
CA ALA A 547 -51.68 -31.65 -48.82
C ALA A 547 -53.10 -31.09 -48.82
N ASP A 548 -53.48 -30.30 -47.80
CA ASP A 548 -54.79 -29.66 -47.73
C ASP A 548 -55.00 -28.63 -48.86
N ARG A 549 -53.94 -27.87 -49.22
CA ARG A 549 -53.98 -27.01 -50.41
C ARG A 549 -54.21 -27.79 -51.69
N THR A 550 -53.53 -28.92 -51.88
CA THR A 550 -53.74 -29.75 -53.08
C THR A 550 -55.14 -30.35 -53.13
N ARG A 551 -55.70 -30.77 -51.99
CA ARG A 551 -57.07 -31.30 -51.90
C ARG A 551 -58.09 -30.21 -52.22
N ALA A 552 -57.89 -28.98 -51.72
CA ALA A 552 -58.75 -27.85 -52.04
C ALA A 552 -58.73 -27.48 -53.55
N LEU A 553 -57.59 -27.63 -54.22
CA LEU A 553 -57.48 -27.44 -55.66
C LEU A 553 -58.22 -28.55 -56.43
N GLN A 554 -58.06 -29.81 -56.04
CA GLN A 554 -58.80 -30.94 -56.63
C GLN A 554 -60.32 -30.76 -56.48
N ASP A 555 -60.80 -30.36 -55.30
CA ASP A 555 -62.21 -30.07 -55.07
C ASP A 555 -62.73 -28.93 -55.96
N MET A 556 -61.89 -27.93 -56.24
CA MET A 556 -62.23 -26.84 -57.15
C MET A 556 -62.29 -27.33 -58.60
N GLU A 557 -61.32 -28.15 -59.03
CA GLU A 557 -61.31 -28.77 -60.35
C GLU A 557 -62.54 -29.66 -60.57
N ASP A 558 -62.88 -30.51 -59.60
CA ASP A 558 -64.06 -31.38 -59.64
C ASP A 558 -65.36 -30.60 -59.72
N LYS A 559 -65.47 -29.48 -58.99
CA LYS A 559 -66.64 -28.57 -59.09
C LYS A 559 -66.76 -27.95 -60.48
N ILE A 560 -65.64 -27.53 -61.09
CA ILE A 560 -65.63 -26.97 -62.45
C ILE A 560 -66.03 -28.03 -63.47
N ILE A 561 -65.46 -29.24 -63.38
CA ILE A 561 -65.78 -30.37 -64.26
C ILE A 561 -67.26 -30.73 -64.14
N THR A 562 -67.76 -30.87 -62.91
CA THR A 562 -69.17 -31.17 -62.63
C THR A 562 -70.08 -30.12 -63.22
N THR A 563 -69.77 -28.83 -63.00
CA THR A 563 -70.54 -27.71 -63.56
C THR A 563 -70.52 -27.69 -65.08
N ALA A 564 -69.36 -27.92 -65.70
CA ALA A 564 -69.23 -28.01 -67.15
C ALA A 564 -70.06 -29.18 -67.73
N PHE A 565 -70.08 -30.33 -67.05
CA PHE A 565 -70.85 -31.49 -67.45
C PHE A 565 -72.37 -31.24 -67.36
N TYR A 566 -72.84 -30.65 -66.25
CA TYR A 566 -74.24 -30.24 -66.11
C TYR A 566 -74.65 -29.22 -67.18
N ASN A 567 -73.81 -28.21 -67.44
CA ASN A 567 -74.06 -27.21 -68.49
C ASN A 567 -74.13 -27.83 -69.89
N LEU A 568 -73.23 -28.77 -70.20
CA LEU A 568 -73.26 -29.51 -71.47
C LEU A 568 -74.52 -30.37 -71.59
N GLY A 569 -74.90 -31.08 -70.52
CA GLY A 569 -76.13 -31.86 -70.46
C GLY A 569 -77.38 -31.00 -70.69
N ALA A 570 -77.45 -29.83 -70.05
CA ALA A 570 -78.52 -28.85 -70.23
C ALA A 570 -78.56 -28.30 -71.67
N GLN A 571 -77.41 -28.01 -72.27
CA GLN A 571 -77.33 -27.59 -73.68
C GLN A 571 -77.81 -28.66 -74.66
N LEU A 572 -77.45 -29.92 -74.43
CA LEU A 572 -77.91 -31.05 -75.26
C LEU A 572 -79.42 -31.26 -75.12
N GLN A 573 -79.97 -31.22 -73.89
CA GLN A 573 -81.41 -31.28 -73.67
C GLN A 573 -82.14 -30.11 -74.33
N LYS A 574 -81.58 -28.90 -74.26
CA LYS A 574 -82.11 -27.72 -74.95
C LYS A 574 -82.11 -27.92 -76.47
N ARG A 575 -81.03 -28.43 -77.07
CA ARG A 575 -80.99 -28.77 -78.51
C ARG A 575 -82.05 -29.80 -78.89
N VAL A 576 -82.21 -30.87 -78.11
CA VAL A 576 -83.24 -31.89 -78.37
C VAL A 576 -84.65 -31.30 -78.25
N ALA A 577 -84.89 -30.41 -77.29
CA ALA A 577 -86.16 -29.71 -77.16
C ALA A 577 -86.40 -28.75 -78.34
N GLU A 578 -85.38 -28.02 -78.79
CA GLU A 578 -85.43 -27.15 -79.97
C GLU A 578 -85.65 -27.96 -81.26
N GLU A 579 -85.01 -29.11 -81.44
CA GLU A 579 -85.26 -30.04 -82.56
C GLU A 579 -86.68 -30.58 -82.55
N ARG A 580 -87.20 -30.99 -81.38
CA ARG A 580 -88.60 -31.41 -81.22
C ARG A 580 -89.58 -30.27 -81.55
N LEU A 581 -89.29 -29.04 -81.14
CA LEU A 581 -90.08 -27.87 -81.50
C LEU A 581 -90.00 -27.56 -83.00
N ALA A 582 -88.82 -27.71 -83.62
CA ALA A 582 -88.64 -27.54 -85.06
C ALA A 582 -89.41 -28.60 -85.87
N GLN A 583 -89.49 -29.84 -85.36
CA GLN A 583 -90.27 -30.92 -85.97
C GLN A 583 -91.79 -30.79 -85.76
N ALA A 584 -92.22 -30.13 -84.68
CA ALA A 584 -93.62 -29.79 -84.41
C ALA A 584 -94.13 -28.56 -85.21
N GLY A 585 -93.26 -27.86 -85.95
CA GLY A 585 -93.58 -26.63 -86.68
C GLY A 585 -94.36 -26.80 -88.00
N ILE A 586 -94.74 -28.02 -88.40
CA ILE A 586 -95.39 -28.30 -89.72
C ILE A 586 -96.90 -28.58 -89.61
N SER A 587 -97.47 -28.75 -88.42
CA SER A 587 -98.90 -29.02 -88.22
C SER A 587 -99.63 -27.86 -87.51
N GLN A 588 -100.13 -26.93 -88.34
CA GLN A 588 -101.02 -25.83 -87.94
C GLN A 588 -102.27 -26.37 -87.21
N THR A 589 -102.38 -26.09 -85.91
CA THR A 589 -103.55 -26.43 -85.07
C THR A 589 -104.71 -25.45 -85.30
N PHE A 590 -105.92 -25.98 -85.24
CA PHE A 590 -107.21 -25.35 -85.60
C PHE A 590 -107.45 -23.95 -84.97
N LEU A 591 -106.88 -23.69 -83.79
CA LEU A 591 -106.99 -22.41 -83.07
C LEU A 591 -106.21 -21.25 -83.72
N SER A 592 -105.24 -21.55 -84.59
CA SER A 592 -104.46 -20.55 -85.33
C SER A 592 -105.22 -19.98 -86.53
N ARG A 593 -106.23 -20.71 -87.05
CA ARG A 593 -107.12 -20.23 -88.13
C ARG A 593 -108.21 -19.27 -87.64
N GLN A 594 -108.54 -19.29 -86.36
CA GLN A 594 -109.63 -18.47 -85.79
C GLN A 594 -109.17 -17.07 -85.34
N ARG A 595 -107.86 -16.78 -85.30
CA ARG A 595 -107.33 -15.47 -84.87
C ARG A 595 -106.94 -14.51 -86.00
N GLN A 596 -107.15 -14.88 -87.27
CA GLN A 596 -106.80 -14.02 -88.42
C GLN A 596 -107.95 -13.12 -88.92
N ALA A 597 -109.11 -13.11 -88.25
CA ALA A 597 -110.28 -12.34 -88.69
C ALA A 597 -110.42 -10.94 -88.04
N THR A 598 -109.56 -10.57 -87.09
CA THR A 598 -109.67 -9.28 -86.41
C THR A 598 -108.28 -8.69 -86.16
N THR A 599 -108.14 -7.40 -86.52
CA THR A 599 -106.95 -6.55 -86.30
C THR A 599 -105.96 -6.48 -87.47
N ARG A 600 -106.47 -6.23 -88.68
CA ARG A 600 -105.80 -5.28 -89.60
C ARG A 600 -106.14 -3.87 -89.13
N ARG A 601 -105.21 -3.18 -88.44
CA ARG A 601 -105.02 -1.69 -88.36
C ARG A 601 -104.40 -1.26 -87.03
N ALA A 602 -103.08 -1.14 -87.00
CA ALA A 602 -102.28 -0.19 -86.20
C ALA A 602 -100.80 -0.50 -86.54
N ASN A 603 -100.23 0.06 -87.62
CA ASN A 603 -99.46 1.32 -87.62
C ASN A 603 -98.47 1.40 -86.45
N LEU A 604 -97.18 1.15 -86.67
CA LEU A 604 -96.16 2.04 -87.29
C LEU A 604 -95.41 2.87 -86.23
N ASN A 605 -94.08 2.78 -86.34
CA ASN A 605 -93.04 3.73 -85.88
C ASN A 605 -92.49 3.62 -84.45
N THR A 606 -91.15 3.44 -84.40
CA THR A 606 -90.06 4.16 -83.68
C THR A 606 -89.04 3.14 -83.17
N SER A 607 -87.84 2.91 -83.72
CA SER A 607 -86.63 3.73 -83.97
C SER A 607 -85.81 4.11 -82.71
N GLY A 608 -84.58 3.57 -82.63
CA GLY A 608 -83.44 4.06 -81.81
C GLY A 608 -83.34 3.44 -80.41
N LEU A 609 -82.19 3.30 -79.74
CA LEU A 609 -80.76 3.58 -79.99
C LEU A 609 -80.01 3.21 -78.68
N ALA A 610 -78.70 2.91 -78.78
CA ALA A 610 -77.67 2.93 -77.72
C ALA A 610 -77.74 1.87 -76.59
N SER A 611 -76.74 1.01 -76.32
CA SER A 611 -75.29 1.17 -76.03
C SER A 611 -74.96 1.88 -74.71
N ARG A 612 -74.45 1.11 -73.73
CA ARG A 612 -73.37 1.41 -72.75
C ARG A 612 -73.30 0.24 -71.73
N LEU A 613 -72.18 -0.47 -71.56
CA LEU A 613 -70.99 -0.10 -70.74
C LEU A 613 -71.42 0.28 -69.31
N GLU A 614 -70.88 -0.21 -68.21
CA GLU A 614 -69.76 -1.10 -67.89
C GLU A 614 -69.79 -1.23 -66.36
N HIS A 615 -69.59 -2.44 -65.81
CA HIS A 615 -68.63 -2.73 -64.74
C HIS A 615 -68.51 -4.25 -64.55
#